data_AF-A0A0P7X643-F1
#
_entry.id   AF-A0A0P7X643-F1
#
_cell.length_a   1.000
_cell.length_b   1.000
_cell.length_c   1.000
_cell.angle_alpha   90.00
_cell.angle_beta   90.00
_cell.angle_gamma   90.00
#
_symmetry.space_group_name_H-M   'P 1'
#
loop_
_entity.id
_entity.type
_entity.pdbx_description
1 polymer ?
#
loop_
_entity_poly.entity_id
_entity_poly.type
_entity_poly.pdbx_seq_one_letter_code
_entity_poly.pdbx_strand_id
1 'polypeptide(L)' 'MLDAGVELTGAADHDVSEAMYFDDPDGTGVELYRDRAPEDWPRDAQGHLAMGNDPLDVAALLAEAHGRGLDPLGARA' A
#
# COMPACT_ATOMS: atom_id res chain seq x y z
N MET A 1 -3.47 -12.24 -8.93
CA MET A 1 -3.09 -13.10 -7.80
C MET A 1 -1.65 -12.84 -7.33
N LEU A 2 -1.48 -12.41 -6.08
CA LEU A 2 -0.18 -12.44 -5.38
C LEU A 2 0.12 -13.88 -4.91
N ASP A 3 1.38 -14.20 -4.63
CA ASP A 3 1.80 -15.59 -4.35
C ASP A 3 1.08 -16.24 -3.14
N ALA A 4 0.52 -15.45 -2.22
CA ALA A 4 -0.27 -15.91 -1.08
C ALA A 4 -1.70 -16.36 -1.44
N GLY A 5 -2.08 -16.30 -2.71
CA GLY A 5 -3.41 -16.70 -3.19
C GLY A 5 -4.52 -15.69 -2.90
N VAL A 6 -4.16 -14.45 -2.59
CA VAL A 6 -5.07 -13.32 -2.39
C VAL A 6 -4.99 -12.40 -3.61
N GLU A 7 -6.14 -11.90 -4.04
CA GLU A 7 -6.23 -10.90 -5.11
C GLU A 7 -6.49 -9.52 -4.51
N LEU A 8 -5.74 -8.52 -5.00
CA LEU A 8 -6.01 -7.15 -4.63
C LEU A 8 -7.27 -6.67 -5.36
N THR A 9 -8.18 -6.08 -4.59
CA THR A 9 -9.37 -5.41 -5.12
C THR A 9 -9.11 -3.94 -5.42
N GLY A 10 -8.03 -3.37 -4.86
CA GLY A 10 -7.56 -2.03 -5.16
C GLY A 10 -6.24 -1.69 -4.47
N ALA A 11 -5.64 -0.57 -4.86
CA ALA A 11 -4.52 0.03 -4.16
C ALA A 11 -4.51 1.55 -4.43
N ALA A 12 -4.23 2.35 -3.40
CA ALA A 12 -4.33 3.81 -3.46
C ALA A 12 -3.19 4.50 -2.71
N ASP A 13 -2.77 5.63 -3.23
CA ASP A 13 -1.87 6.60 -2.58
C ASP A 13 -2.70 7.83 -2.21
N HIS A 14 -2.76 8.11 -0.91
CA HIS A 14 -3.53 9.22 -0.35
C HIS A 14 -2.68 10.45 -0.02
N ASP A 15 -1.41 10.47 -0.45
CA ASP A 15 -0.37 11.44 -0.08
C ASP A 15 0.00 11.51 1.41
N VAL A 16 -0.83 10.96 2.28
CA VAL A 16 -0.59 10.81 3.73
C VAL A 16 -0.36 9.36 4.13
N SER A 17 -0.91 8.42 3.35
CA SER A 17 -0.79 6.98 3.54
C SER A 17 -0.85 6.26 2.19
N GLU A 18 -0.32 5.05 2.17
CA GLU A 18 -0.41 4.11 1.06
C GLU A 18 -1.25 2.92 1.53
N ALA A 19 -2.24 2.51 0.73
CA ALA A 19 -3.18 1.46 1.11
C ALA A 19 -3.36 0.41 0.00
N MET A 20 -3.60 -0.83 0.42
CA MET A 20 -3.94 -1.97 -0.42
C MET A 20 -5.22 -2.62 0.12
N TYR A 21 -6.08 -3.03 -0.79
CA TYR A 21 -7.38 -3.60 -0.50
C TYR A 21 -7.49 -5.02 -1.04
N PHE A 22 -8.10 -5.91 -0.27
CA PHE A 22 -8.42 -7.27 -0.69
C PHE A 22 -9.60 -7.80 0.12
N ASP A 23 -10.25 -8.85 -0.37
CA ASP A 23 -11.31 -9.53 0.37
C ASP A 23 -10.74 -10.74 1.13
N ASP A 24 -11.19 -10.94 2.37
CA ASP A 24 -10.93 -12.18 3.09
C ASP A 24 -11.76 -13.36 2.52
N PRO A 25 -11.53 -14.62 2.96
CA PRO A 25 -12.28 -15.76 2.45
C PRO A 25 -13.80 -15.71 2.66
N ASP A 26 -14.28 -14.92 3.63
CA ASP A 26 -15.70 -14.72 3.91
C ASP A 26 -16.31 -13.57 3.07
N GLY A 27 -15.47 -12.86 2.28
CA GLY A 27 -15.87 -11.73 1.45
C GLY A 27 -15.91 -10.39 2.19
N THR A 28 -15.29 -10.31 3.38
CA THR A 28 -15.13 -9.05 4.10
C THR A 28 -13.95 -8.27 3.50
N GLY A 29 -14.18 -7.02 3.11
CA GLY A 29 -13.12 -6.14 2.63
C GLY A 29 -12.12 -5.81 3.75
N VAL A 30 -10.85 -6.01 3.47
CA VAL A 30 -9.70 -5.71 4.33
C VAL A 30 -8.87 -4.62 3.68
N GLU A 31 -8.46 -3.64 4.49
CA GLU A 31 -7.50 -2.61 4.12
C GLU A 31 -6.21 -2.79 4.92
N LEU A 32 -5.09 -2.89 4.22
CA LEU A 32 -3.76 -2.78 4.80
C LEU A 32 -3.17 -1.45 4.36
N TYR A 33 -2.88 -0.57 5.31
CA TYR A 33 -2.29 0.73 5.03
C TYR A 33 -1.02 0.98 5.86
N ARG A 34 -0.18 1.86 5.34
CA ARG A 34 0.92 2.48 6.09
C ARG A 34 0.83 3.99 5.98
N ASP A 35 1.09 4.65 7.10
CA ASP A 35 1.26 6.10 7.09
C ASP A 35 2.63 6.47 6.51
N ARG A 36 2.66 7.62 5.82
CA ARG A 36 3.90 8.38 5.62
C ARG A 36 4.26 9.09 6.92
N ALA A 37 5.51 9.51 7.05
CA ALA A 37 5.92 10.32 8.20
C ALA A 37 5.07 11.62 8.22
N PRO A 38 4.50 12.04 9.37
CA PRO A 38 3.59 13.20 9.43
C PRO A 38 4.19 14.52 8.91
N GLU A 39 5.52 14.65 8.96
CA GLU A 39 6.29 15.75 8.39
C GLU A 39 6.24 15.83 6.86
N ASP A 40 5.98 14.71 6.18
CA ASP A 40 5.87 14.62 4.73
C ASP A 40 4.45 14.88 4.22
N TRP A 41 3.47 15.01 5.12
CA TRP A 41 2.06 15.15 4.72
C TRP A 41 1.84 16.51 4.03
N PRO A 42 1.23 16.51 2.83
CA PRO A 42 0.98 17.75 2.11
C PRO A 42 0.00 18.64 2.86
N ARG A 43 0.28 19.94 2.84
CA ARG A 43 -0.58 20.97 3.42
C ARG A 43 -0.86 22.07 2.42
N ASP A 44 -2.09 22.57 2.44
CA ASP A 44 -2.48 23.74 1.66
C ASP A 44 -1.88 25.04 2.25
N ALA A 45 -2.12 26.17 1.57
CA ALA A 45 -1.64 27.47 2.03
C ALA A 45 -2.25 27.94 3.37
N GLN A 46 -3.28 27.25 3.87
CA GLN A 46 -3.95 27.50 5.15
C GLN A 46 -3.50 26.51 6.24
N GLY A 47 -2.66 25.53 5.90
CA GLY A 47 -2.12 24.53 6.82
C GLY A 47 -2.98 23.27 6.98
N HIS A 48 -4.07 23.13 6.23
CA HIS A 48 -4.91 21.92 6.25
C HIS A 48 -4.26 20.81 5.44
N LEU A 49 -4.58 19.55 5.78
CA LEU A 49 -4.10 18.40 5.01
C LEU A 49 -4.73 18.41 3.61
N ALA A 50 -3.89 18.21 2.61
CA ALA A 50 -4.28 18.11 1.22
C ALA A 50 -4.13 16.66 0.74
N MET A 51 -5.07 15.79 1.11
CA MET A 51 -5.03 14.37 0.77
C MET A 51 -5.41 14.10 -0.69
N GLY A 52 -4.71 13.17 -1.32
CA GLY A 52 -4.99 12.64 -2.66
C GLY A 52 -5.73 11.31 -2.65
N ASN A 53 -5.92 10.77 -3.84
CA ASN A 53 -6.44 9.42 -4.07
C ASN A 53 -5.96 8.91 -5.44
N ASP A 54 -4.65 8.85 -5.60
CA ASP A 54 -4.02 8.40 -6.83
C ASP A 54 -3.84 6.88 -6.84
N PRO A 55 -3.75 6.23 -8.01
CA PRO A 55 -3.42 4.81 -8.08
C PRO A 55 -2.03 4.55 -7.50
N LEU A 56 -1.93 3.58 -6.59
CA LEU A 56 -0.64 3.15 -6.04
C LEU A 56 0.11 2.25 -7.05
N ASP A 57 1.40 2.51 -7.26
CA ASP A 57 2.26 1.66 -8.10
C ASP A 57 2.70 0.39 -7.34
N VAL A 58 1.81 -0.61 -7.34
CA VAL A 58 2.06 -1.90 -6.68
C VAL A 58 3.25 -2.64 -7.29
N ALA A 59 3.52 -2.47 -8.59
CA ALA A 59 4.64 -3.13 -9.25
C ALA A 59 5.99 -2.57 -8.76
N ALA A 60 6.08 -1.24 -8.60
CA ALA A 60 7.26 -0.60 -8.02
C ALA A 60 7.49 -1.04 -6.57
N LEU A 61 6.43 -1.14 -5.75
CA LEU A 61 6.52 -1.62 -4.36
C LEU A 61 7.04 -3.07 -4.27
N LEU A 62 6.55 -3.96 -5.13
CA LEU A 62 7.04 -5.34 -5.19
C LEU A 62 8.51 -5.41 -5.61
N ALA A 63 8.92 -4.61 -6.60
CA ALA A 63 10.30 -4.52 -7.04
C ALA A 63 11.22 -3.99 -5.91
N GLU A 64 10.75 -3.01 -5.14
CA GLU A 64 11.47 -2.49 -3.98
C GLU A 64 11.64 -3.57 -2.89
N ALA A 65 10.57 -4.30 -2.55
CA ALA A 65 10.60 -5.38 -1.58
C ALA A 65 11.62 -6.46 -1.98
N HIS A 66 11.61 -6.89 -3.24
CA HIS A 66 12.58 -7.84 -3.78
C HIS A 66 14.03 -7.30 -3.68
N GLY A 67 14.25 -6.03 -4.05
CA GLY A 67 15.57 -5.38 -3.93
C GLY A 67 16.07 -5.28 -2.49
N ARG A 68 15.17 -5.21 -1.50
CA ARG A 68 15.48 -5.26 -0.06
C ARG A 68 15.71 -6.69 0.46
N GLY A 69 15.64 -7.71 -0.40
CA GLY A 69 15.76 -9.11 -0.01
C GLY A 69 14.58 -9.61 0.83
N LEU A 70 13.45 -8.91 0.80
CA LEU A 70 12.22 -9.37 1.40
C LEU A 70 11.59 -10.35 0.41
N ASP A 71 11.78 -11.65 0.68
CA ASP A 71 10.99 -12.69 0.04
C ASP A 71 9.65 -12.79 0.78
N PRO A 72 8.52 -12.40 0.14
CA PRO A 72 7.21 -12.36 0.79
C PRO A 72 6.72 -13.74 1.25
N LEU A 73 7.36 -14.85 0.86
CA LEU A 73 7.00 -16.20 1.28
C LEU A 73 8.11 -16.98 1.98
N GLY A 74 9.29 -16.38 2.18
CA GLY A 74 10.38 -17.02 2.90
C GLY A 74 10.72 -18.41 2.36
N ALA A 75 11.14 -18.52 1.11
CA ALA A 75 12.07 -19.58 0.76
C ALA A 75 13.39 -19.24 1.48
N ARG A 76 13.55 -19.71 2.72
CA ARG A 76 14.87 -19.83 3.32
C ARG A 76 15.71 -20.69 2.38
N ALA A 77 16.75 -20.08 1.80
CA ALA A 77 17.85 -20.83 1.21
C ALA A 77 18.49 -21.77 2.26
#